data_AF-D1JAF1-F1
#
_entry.id   AF-D1JAF1-F1
#
_cell.length_a   1.000
_cell.length_b   1.000
_cell.length_c   1.000
_cell.angle_alpha   90.00
_cell.angle_beta   90.00
_cell.angle_gamma   90.00
#
_symmetry.space_group_name_H-M   'P 1'
#
loop_
_entity.id
_entity.type
_entity.pdbx_description
1 polymer ?
#
loop_
_entity_poly.entity_id
_entity_poly.type
_entity_poly.pdbx_seq_one_letter_code
_entity_poly.pdbx_strand_id
1 'polypeptide(L)' 'MMEIHYAPDRLKYPMKQVGEKGEGKWKKISWDEALTTIANRLNEIKKKYGAEAIQTSPRK' A
#
# COMPACT_ATOMS: atom_id res chain seq x y z
N MET A 1 8.73 -6.73 23.39
CA MET A 1 8.25 -7.48 22.20
C MET A 1 6.72 -7.62 22.17
N MET A 2 6.02 -7.70 23.30
CA MET A 2 4.54 -7.73 23.35
C MET A 2 3.86 -6.38 23.04
N GLU A 3 4.50 -5.25 23.36
CA GLU A 3 3.95 -3.89 23.19
C GLU A 3 3.44 -3.59 21.76
N ILE A 4 4.21 -3.95 20.72
CA ILE A 4 3.85 -3.66 19.32
C ILE A 4 2.71 -4.57 18.82
N HIS A 5 2.58 -5.78 19.38
CA HIS A 5 1.57 -6.73 18.93
C HIS A 5 0.15 -6.27 19.29
N TYR A 6 -0.01 -5.66 20.46
CA TYR A 6 -1.28 -5.18 20.99
C TYR A 6 -1.49 -3.66 20.85
N ALA A 7 -0.54 -2.97 20.22
CA ALA A 7 -0.62 -1.54 19.97
C ALA A 7 -1.96 -1.18 19.29
N PRO A 8 -2.67 -0.16 19.79
CA PRO A 8 -4.01 0.20 19.31
C PRO A 8 -4.01 0.68 17.84
N ASP A 9 -2.90 1.26 17.40
CA ASP A 9 -2.64 1.80 16.07
C ASP A 9 -2.16 0.75 15.06
N ARG A 10 -1.98 -0.50 15.47
CA ARG A 10 -1.52 -1.59 14.59
C ARG A 10 -2.49 -1.81 13.42
N LEU A 11 -1.98 -1.72 12.20
CA LEU A 11 -2.70 -2.09 10.99
C LEU A 11 -2.99 -3.59 10.97
N LYS A 12 -4.27 -3.95 11.10
CA LYS A 12 -4.75 -5.35 11.09
C LYS A 12 -5.24 -5.81 9.72
N TYR A 13 -5.58 -4.87 8.84
CA TYR A 13 -6.17 -5.14 7.53
C TYR A 13 -5.60 -4.20 6.48
N PRO A 14 -5.65 -4.59 5.19
CA PRO A 14 -5.38 -3.68 4.09
C PRO A 14 -6.33 -2.48 4.12
N MET A 15 -5.76 -1.29 3.94
CA MET A 15 -6.48 -0.03 3.95
C MET A 15 -6.19 0.74 2.65
N LYS A 16 -7.22 1.35 2.07
CA LYS A 16 -7.11 2.20 0.89
C LYS A 16 -7.42 3.64 1.26
N GLN A 17 -6.59 4.57 0.83
CA GLN A 17 -6.81 5.99 1.06
C GLN A 17 -8.09 6.42 0.33
N VAL A 18 -8.94 7.17 1.00
CA VAL A 18 -10.14 7.78 0.43
C VAL A 18 -10.08 9.29 0.66
N GLY A 19 -10.51 10.10 -0.29
CA GLY A 19 -10.36 11.55 -0.21
C GLY A 19 -8.97 12.04 -0.64
N GLU A 20 -8.60 13.23 -0.19
CA GLU A 20 -7.35 13.85 -0.60
C GLU A 20 -6.15 13.25 0.12
N LYS A 21 -5.00 13.27 -0.57
CA LYS A 21 -3.75 12.76 -0.01
C LYS A 21 -3.37 13.57 1.22
N GLY A 22 -3.33 12.91 2.38
CA GLY A 22 -2.96 13.54 3.65
C GLY A 22 -4.13 13.80 4.60
N GLU A 23 -5.37 13.61 4.17
CA GLU A 23 -6.54 13.76 5.06
C GLU A 23 -6.67 12.65 6.13
N GLY A 24 -5.85 11.60 6.05
CA GLY A 24 -5.89 10.48 7.00
C GLY A 24 -7.16 9.63 6.91
N LYS A 25 -7.98 9.81 5.87
CA LYS A 25 -9.19 9.02 5.64
C LYS A 25 -8.83 7.72 4.92
N TRP A 26 -9.17 6.59 5.53
CA TRP A 26 -8.87 5.27 5.01
C TRP A 26 -10.10 4.36 5.08
N LYS A 27 -10.26 3.51 4.08
CA LYS A 27 -11.29 2.47 4.03
C LYS A 27 -10.64 1.10 4.03
N LYS A 28 -11.16 0.19 4.86
CA LYS A 28 -10.76 -1.23 4.84
C LYS A 28 -11.16 -1.87 3.51
N ILE A 29 -10.24 -2.61 2.91
CA ILE A 29 -10.46 -3.38 1.69
C ILE A 29 -10.05 -4.84 1.88
N SER A 30 -10.42 -5.72 0.95
CA SER A 30 -9.95 -7.11 0.96
C SER A 30 -8.49 -7.22 0.53
N TRP A 31 -7.85 -8.34 0.87
CA TRP A 31 -6.51 -8.65 0.37
C TRP A 31 -6.49 -8.77 -1.16
N ASP A 32 -7.50 -9.41 -1.75
CA ASP A 32 -7.60 -9.52 -3.21
C ASP A 32 -7.69 -8.16 -3.89
N GLU A 33 -8.50 -7.24 -3.35
CA GLU A 33 -8.59 -5.87 -3.88
C GLU A 33 -7.26 -5.13 -3.74
N ALA A 34 -6.60 -5.25 -2.59
CA ALA A 34 -5.33 -4.56 -2.32
C ALA A 34 -4.23 -5.01 -3.29
N LEU A 35 -4.04 -6.33 -3.41
CA LEU A 35 -3.03 -6.91 -4.28
C LEU A 35 -3.32 -6.62 -5.75
N THR A 36 -4.58 -6.75 -6.17
CA THR A 36 -5.01 -6.43 -7.54
C THR A 36 -4.77 -4.96 -7.87
N THR A 37 -5.10 -4.05 -6.95
CA THR A 37 -4.89 -2.61 -7.14
C THR A 37 -3.41 -2.28 -7.32
N ILE A 38 -2.54 -2.85 -6.46
CA ILE A 38 -1.09 -2.64 -6.54
C ILE A 38 -0.53 -3.22 -7.84
N ALA A 39 -0.88 -4.46 -8.18
CA ALA A 39 -0.41 -5.13 -9.40
C ALA A 39 -0.80 -4.34 -10.67
N ASN A 40 -2.04 -3.87 -10.74
CA ASN A 40 -2.51 -3.06 -11.87
C ASN A 40 -1.70 -1.77 -12.01
N ARG A 41 -1.45 -1.07 -10.90
CA ARG A 41 -0.69 0.18 -10.92
C ARG A 41 0.77 -0.02 -11.31
N LEU A 42 1.42 -1.07 -10.78
CA LEU A 42 2.80 -1.41 -11.15
C LEU A 42 2.90 -1.77 -12.63
N ASN A 43 1.94 -2.53 -13.17
CA ASN A 43 1.88 -2.85 -14.60
C ASN A 43 1.70 -1.61 -15.48
N GLU A 44 0.88 -0.65 -15.05
CA GLU A 44 0.71 0.63 -15.77
C GLU A 44 2.01 1.43 -15.80
N ILE A 45 2.68 1.56 -14.65
CA ILE A 45 3.98 2.25 -14.54
C ILE A 45 5.01 1.58 -15.44
N LYS A 46 5.12 0.25 -15.38
CA LYS A 46 6.02 -0.54 -16.22
C LYS A 46 5.77 -0.30 -17.70
N LYS A 47 4.50 -0.27 -18.13
CA LYS A 47 4.13 -0.01 -19.53
C LYS A 47 4.48 1.40 -19.98
N LYS A 48 4.36 2.39 -19.09
CA LYS A 48 4.52 3.81 -19.44
C LYS A 48 5.96 4.31 -19.34
N TYR A 49 6.73 3.81 -18.38
CA TYR A 49 8.02 4.36 -18.00
C TYR A 49 9.15 3.31 -17.90
N GLY A 50 8.87 2.04 -18.22
CA GLY A 50 9.83 0.95 -18.03
C GLY A 50 9.80 0.36 -16.62
N ALA A 51 10.42 -0.81 -16.44
CA ALA A 51 10.44 -1.52 -15.16
C ALA A 51 11.36 -0.85 -14.12
N GLU A 52 12.37 -0.12 -14.60
CA GLU A 52 13.33 0.67 -13.83
C GLU A 52 12.68 1.84 -13.07
N ALA A 53 11.47 2.25 -13.47
CA ALA A 53 10.70 3.29 -12.78
C ALA A 53 10.15 2.82 -11.42
N ILE A 54 10.25 1.52 -11.10
CA ILE A 54 9.77 0.92 -9.85
C ILE A 54 10.97 0.67 -8.92
N GLN A 55 10.99 1.37 -7.78
CA GLN A 55 12.01 1.18 -6.73
C GLN A 55 11.46 0.29 -5.62
N THR A 56 12.12 -0.84 -5.38
CA THR A 56 11.75 -1.83 -4.33
C THR A 56 12.81 -1.94 -3.22
N SER A 57 13.92 -1.24 -3.35
CA SER A 57 15.06 -1.36 -2.42
C SER A 57 14.79 -0.67 -1.08
N PRO A 58 15.12 -1.30 0.07
CA PRO A 58 15.63 -0.55 1.20
C PRO A 58 17.03 -0.08 0.78
N ARG A 59 17.19 1.22 0.47
CA ARG A 59 18.55 1.75 0.32
C ARG A 59 19.29 1.45 1.61
N LYS A 60 20.42 0.75 1.49
CA LYS A 60 21.37 0.57 2.59
C LYS A 60 21.90 1.94 3.03
#